data_AF-A0A0E2LM41-F1
#
_entry.id   AF-A0A0E2LM41-F1
#
_cell.length_a   1.000
_cell.length_b   1.000
_cell.length_c   1.000
_cell.angle_alpha   90.00
_cell.angle_beta   90.00
_cell.angle_gamma   90.00
#
_symmetry.space_group_name_H-M   'P 1'
#
loop_
_entity.id
_entity.type
_entity.pdbx_description
1 polymer ?
#
loop_
_entity_poly.entity_id
_entity_poly.type
_entity_poly.pdbx_seq_one_letter_code
_entity_poly.pdbx_strand_id
1 'polypeptide(L)'
;MDIQTLFPDLAALRRYAPGISAGNSLHDLQGMLPHAEKQVAGIVGGQLLDKLLTAAETTREGGAIRSAFANLLLLKTITFDSVNKRLTGEKDLYRYEVDSMRREYTDNYYNAMDTILSVVSSEAEYAVLWEGSRWASLLKNVRIVSCSDFDSLYPIDLSYLFFFRTLPFQREALLEHGAIFDRLEEKETEDPAIVNYEALTLQARLALAKLVVALALERLDVTELPAVIRNLFVEQKALRTGYDPATATAAMASRLRSEASVALSTVSIALSDTPDAGGSGIRATAEDKIILMP
;
A
#
# COMPACT_ATOMS: atom_id res chain seq x y z
N MET A 1 6.45 -26.99 -5.62
CA MET A 1 5.65 -26.75 -6.84
C MET A 1 6.49 -27.06 -8.09
N ASP A 2 5.88 -27.53 -9.18
CA ASP A 2 6.56 -27.69 -10.48
C ASP A 2 6.17 -26.52 -11.40
N ILE A 3 7.12 -25.93 -12.14
CA ILE A 3 6.81 -24.84 -13.05
C ILE A 3 5.84 -25.28 -14.15
N GLN A 4 5.84 -26.57 -14.52
CA GLN A 4 4.94 -27.11 -15.55
C GLN A 4 3.48 -27.10 -15.12
N THR A 5 3.20 -27.10 -13.80
CA THR A 5 1.81 -26.98 -13.31
C THR A 5 1.27 -25.56 -13.46
N LEU A 6 2.16 -24.56 -13.46
CA LEU A 6 1.80 -23.16 -13.70
C LEU A 6 1.79 -22.82 -15.19
N PHE A 7 2.79 -23.32 -15.92
CA PHE A 7 3.03 -23.04 -17.33
C PHE A 7 3.38 -24.34 -18.06
N PRO A 8 2.45 -24.94 -18.82
CA PRO A 8 2.70 -26.19 -19.55
C PRO A 8 3.85 -26.06 -20.56
N ASP A 9 4.00 -24.89 -21.16
CA ASP A 9 5.04 -24.59 -22.14
C ASP A 9 5.50 -23.12 -22.05
N LEU A 10 6.55 -22.79 -22.80
CA LEU A 10 7.07 -21.42 -22.87
C LEU A 10 6.05 -20.45 -23.49
N ALA A 11 5.14 -20.94 -24.34
CA ALA A 11 4.10 -20.13 -24.93
C ALA A 11 3.10 -19.64 -23.87
N ALA A 12 2.72 -20.49 -22.91
CA ALA A 12 1.89 -20.13 -21.77
C ALA A 12 2.57 -19.06 -20.91
N LEU A 13 3.86 -19.22 -20.60
CA LEU A 13 4.62 -18.21 -19.86
C LEU A 13 4.63 -16.84 -20.56
N ARG A 14 4.81 -16.83 -21.90
CA ARG A 14 4.84 -15.61 -22.72
C ARG A 14 3.53 -14.83 -22.74
N ARG A 15 2.39 -15.47 -22.45
CA ARG A 15 1.10 -14.78 -22.33
C ARG A 15 1.06 -13.82 -21.14
N TYR A 16 1.85 -14.12 -20.12
CA TYR A 16 1.83 -13.43 -18.83
C TYR A 16 2.99 -12.48 -18.62
N ALA A 17 4.09 -12.68 -19.35
CA ALA A 17 5.22 -11.78 -19.31
C ALA A 17 5.79 -11.53 -20.72
N PRO A 18 5.75 -10.28 -21.20
CA PRO A 18 6.27 -9.91 -22.52
C PRO A 18 7.80 -9.95 -22.57
N GLY A 19 8.38 -9.99 -23.77
CA GLY A 19 9.84 -9.83 -23.95
C GLY A 19 10.73 -11.04 -23.63
N ILE A 20 10.16 -12.23 -23.43
CA ILE A 20 10.92 -13.46 -23.20
C ILE A 20 11.75 -13.81 -24.45
N SER A 21 13.08 -13.78 -24.33
CA SER A 21 13.97 -14.19 -25.42
C SER A 21 13.81 -15.68 -25.77
N ALA A 22 14.07 -16.02 -27.04
CA ALA A 22 13.97 -17.38 -27.55
C ALA A 22 14.91 -18.40 -26.87
N GLY A 23 15.91 -17.95 -26.11
CA GLY A 23 16.89 -18.80 -25.42
C GLY A 23 16.52 -19.25 -23.99
N ASN A 24 15.42 -18.77 -23.41
CA ASN A 24 15.07 -19.14 -22.02
C ASN A 24 14.32 -20.47 -22.01
N SER A 25 14.82 -21.47 -21.28
CA SER A 25 14.10 -22.72 -21.06
C SER A 25 13.30 -22.67 -19.74
N LEU A 26 12.15 -23.36 -19.69
CA LEU A 26 11.39 -23.50 -18.44
C LEU A 26 12.22 -24.20 -17.35
N HIS A 27 13.14 -25.07 -17.74
CA HIS A 27 14.04 -25.76 -16.82
C HIS A 27 14.96 -24.76 -16.09
N ASP A 28 15.45 -23.72 -16.76
CA ASP A 28 16.31 -22.71 -16.12
C ASP A 28 15.53 -21.89 -15.09
N LEU A 29 14.23 -21.70 -15.32
CA LEU A 29 13.34 -21.00 -14.39
C LEU A 29 12.94 -21.84 -13.17
N GLN A 30 12.97 -23.19 -13.28
CA GLN A 30 12.61 -24.10 -12.19
C GLN A 30 13.46 -23.84 -10.94
N GLY A 31 14.74 -23.50 -11.10
CA GLY A 31 15.63 -23.17 -9.99
C GLY A 31 15.24 -21.90 -9.21
N MET A 32 14.54 -20.97 -9.86
CA MET A 32 14.07 -19.72 -9.24
C MET A 32 12.68 -19.83 -8.61
N LEU A 33 11.94 -20.89 -8.93
CA LEU A 33 10.57 -21.11 -8.46
C LEU A 33 10.42 -21.09 -6.94
N PRO A 34 11.28 -21.74 -6.13
CA PRO A 34 11.14 -21.72 -4.68
C PRO A 34 11.25 -20.31 -4.09
N HIS A 35 12.07 -19.45 -4.72
CA HIS A 35 12.24 -18.07 -4.26
C HIS A 35 11.02 -17.20 -4.61
N ALA A 36 10.45 -17.39 -5.80
CA ALA A 36 9.20 -16.76 -6.20
C ALA A 36 8.04 -17.21 -5.29
N GLU A 37 7.92 -18.51 -5.04
CA GLU A 37 6.91 -19.10 -4.16
C GLU A 37 6.99 -18.53 -2.75
N LYS A 38 8.20 -18.48 -2.15
CA LYS A 38 8.40 -17.88 -0.83
C LYS A 38 7.97 -16.40 -0.78
N GLN A 39 8.24 -15.63 -1.84
CA GLN A 39 7.89 -14.21 -1.88
C GLN A 39 6.37 -13.99 -1.97
N VAL A 40 5.69 -14.73 -2.85
CA VAL A 40 4.21 -14.66 -2.98
C VAL A 40 3.52 -15.21 -1.73
N ALA A 41 3.94 -16.37 -1.24
CA ALA A 41 3.43 -16.97 0.01
C ALA A 41 3.66 -16.07 1.21
N GLY A 42 4.79 -15.36 1.25
CA GLY A 42 5.11 -14.41 2.31
C GLY A 42 4.20 -13.19 2.33
N ILE A 43 3.52 -12.87 1.22
CA ILE A 43 2.54 -11.78 1.12
C ILE A 43 1.13 -12.31 1.37
N VAL A 44 0.69 -13.35 0.65
CA VAL A 44 -0.70 -13.81 0.65
C VAL A 44 -0.98 -14.80 1.78
N GLY A 45 0.03 -15.55 2.22
CA GLY A 45 -0.10 -16.68 3.15
C GLY A 45 -0.15 -18.02 2.42
N GLY A 46 0.45 -19.06 3.00
CA GLY A 46 0.62 -20.37 2.35
C GLY A 46 -0.71 -21.03 1.99
N GLN A 47 -1.66 -21.10 2.93
CA GLN A 47 -2.96 -21.76 2.68
C GLN A 47 -3.78 -21.06 1.57
N LEU A 48 -3.74 -19.73 1.53
CA LEU A 48 -4.39 -18.96 0.47
C LEU A 48 -3.68 -19.18 -0.87
N LEU A 49 -2.34 -19.23 -0.87
CA LEU A 49 -1.58 -19.53 -2.08
C LEU A 49 -1.93 -20.92 -2.63
N ASP A 50 -1.97 -21.95 -1.79
CA ASP A 50 -2.30 -23.31 -2.21
C ASP A 50 -3.67 -23.35 -2.89
N LYS A 51 -4.66 -22.63 -2.36
CA LYS A 51 -5.98 -22.49 -2.99
C LYS A 51 -5.90 -21.74 -4.33
N LEU A 52 -5.20 -20.61 -4.38
CA LEU A 52 -5.04 -19.81 -5.60
C LEU A 52 -4.35 -20.58 -6.73
N LEU A 53 -3.41 -21.46 -6.40
CA LEU A 53 -2.71 -22.31 -7.38
C LEU A 53 -3.66 -23.31 -8.07
N THR A 54 -4.76 -23.68 -7.42
CA THR A 54 -5.78 -24.56 -8.01
C THR A 54 -6.79 -23.82 -8.89
N ALA A 55 -6.79 -22.49 -8.88
CA ALA A 55 -7.71 -21.69 -9.67
C ALA A 55 -7.45 -21.84 -11.18
N ALA A 56 -8.54 -21.98 -11.94
CA ALA A 56 -8.48 -22.16 -13.39
C ALA A 56 -7.90 -20.90 -14.07
N GLU A 57 -7.13 -21.09 -15.14
CA GLU A 57 -6.46 -19.99 -15.89
C GLU A 57 -7.44 -18.89 -16.35
N THR A 58 -8.69 -19.26 -16.61
CA THR A 58 -9.75 -18.36 -17.09
C THR A 58 -10.33 -17.46 -16.00
N THR A 59 -10.07 -17.76 -14.73
CA THR A 59 -10.51 -16.93 -13.60
C THR A 59 -9.59 -15.73 -13.41
N ARG A 60 -10.09 -14.69 -12.74
CA ARG A 60 -9.34 -13.44 -12.53
C ARG A 60 -8.08 -13.71 -11.71
N GLU A 61 -8.22 -14.46 -10.63
CA GLU A 61 -7.18 -14.88 -9.70
C GLU A 61 -6.23 -15.92 -10.29
N GLY A 62 -6.74 -16.85 -11.10
CA GLY A 62 -5.92 -17.83 -11.81
C GLY A 62 -5.02 -17.20 -12.87
N GLY A 63 -5.51 -16.18 -13.59
CA GLY A 63 -4.69 -15.37 -14.47
C GLY A 63 -3.68 -14.50 -13.71
N ALA A 64 -4.11 -13.88 -12.61
CA ALA A 64 -3.26 -13.02 -11.79
C ALA A 64 -2.12 -13.78 -11.12
N ILE A 65 -2.35 -14.98 -10.56
CA ILE A 65 -1.30 -15.78 -9.93
C ILE A 65 -0.22 -16.19 -10.94
N ARG A 66 -0.64 -16.60 -12.15
CA ARG A 66 0.28 -16.92 -13.25
C ARG A 66 1.06 -15.68 -13.70
N SER A 67 0.41 -14.52 -13.78
CA SER A 67 1.07 -13.25 -14.05
C SER A 67 2.12 -12.91 -12.99
N ALA A 68 1.78 -13.04 -11.71
CA ALA A 68 2.70 -12.76 -10.61
C ALA A 68 3.94 -13.67 -10.68
N PHE A 69 3.76 -14.99 -10.84
CA PHE A 69 4.88 -15.91 -10.96
C PHE A 69 5.72 -15.68 -12.22
N ALA A 70 5.11 -15.48 -13.39
CA ALA A 70 5.83 -15.27 -14.64
C ALA A 70 6.74 -14.05 -14.58
N ASN A 71 6.19 -12.91 -14.15
CA ASN A 71 6.92 -11.65 -14.07
C ASN A 71 7.99 -11.70 -12.98
N LEU A 72 7.72 -12.34 -11.83
CA LEU A 72 8.70 -12.46 -10.75
C LEU A 72 9.88 -13.37 -11.11
N LEU A 73 9.62 -14.48 -11.81
CA LEU A 73 10.67 -15.38 -12.29
C LEU A 73 11.61 -14.65 -13.26
N LEU A 74 11.05 -13.95 -14.24
CA LEU A 74 11.83 -13.22 -15.24
C LEU A 74 12.56 -12.02 -14.65
N LEU A 75 11.96 -11.31 -13.69
CA LEU A 75 12.62 -10.21 -12.98
C LEU A 75 13.91 -10.69 -12.28
N LYS A 76 13.89 -11.91 -11.76
CA LYS A 76 15.06 -12.52 -11.10
C LYS A 76 16.10 -13.05 -12.09
N THR A 77 15.68 -13.56 -13.25
CA THR A 77 16.61 -14.12 -14.25
C THR A 77 17.17 -13.11 -15.24
N ILE A 78 16.52 -11.96 -15.47
CA ILE A 78 16.93 -11.00 -16.50
C ILE A 78 18.39 -10.53 -16.37
N THR A 79 18.90 -10.43 -15.14
CA THR A 79 20.33 -10.16 -14.86
C THR A 79 21.22 -11.26 -15.41
N PHE A 80 20.91 -12.50 -15.09
CA PHE A 80 21.68 -13.67 -15.52
C PHE A 80 21.60 -13.85 -17.02
N ASP A 81 20.43 -13.64 -17.61
CA ASP A 81 20.22 -13.71 -19.06
C ASP A 81 21.07 -12.65 -19.79
N SER A 82 21.12 -11.42 -19.28
CA SER A 82 21.97 -10.36 -19.85
C SER A 82 23.46 -10.70 -19.77
N VAL A 83 23.90 -11.32 -18.67
CA VAL A 83 25.31 -11.73 -18.48
C VAL A 83 25.64 -12.93 -19.37
N ASN A 84 24.73 -13.90 -19.48
CA ASN A 84 24.92 -15.08 -20.31
C ASN A 84 25.02 -14.72 -21.80
N LYS A 85 24.18 -13.81 -22.30
CA LYS A 85 24.26 -13.34 -23.70
C LYS A 85 25.60 -12.67 -24.02
N ARG A 86 26.17 -11.95 -23.05
CA ARG A 86 27.53 -11.38 -23.17
C ARG A 86 28.61 -12.45 -23.24
N LEU A 87 28.47 -13.51 -22.45
CA LEU A 87 29.42 -14.63 -22.41
C LEU A 87 29.34 -15.49 -23.68
N THR A 88 28.14 -15.67 -24.26
CA THR A 88 27.91 -16.52 -25.45
C THR A 88 28.10 -15.79 -26.78
N GLY A 89 28.34 -14.47 -26.76
CA GLY A 89 28.56 -13.67 -27.97
C GLY A 89 27.28 -13.35 -28.75
N GLU A 90 26.10 -13.56 -28.15
CA GLU A 90 24.84 -13.08 -28.71
C GLU A 90 24.74 -11.55 -28.61
N LYS A 91 23.84 -10.95 -29.39
CA LYS A 91 23.63 -9.48 -29.38
C LYS A 91 23.26 -9.04 -27.97
N ASP A 92 24.15 -8.26 -27.34
CA ASP A 92 23.95 -7.71 -25.99
C ASP A 92 22.73 -6.78 -25.96
N LEU A 93 22.00 -6.80 -24.85
CA LEU A 93 20.93 -5.84 -24.57
C LEU A 93 21.56 -4.57 -24.01
N TYR A 94 21.13 -3.41 -24.48
CA TYR A 94 21.61 -2.17 -23.89
C TYR A 94 21.08 -2.03 -22.46
N ARG A 95 21.85 -1.36 -21.59
CA ARG A 95 21.47 -1.16 -20.18
C ARG A 95 20.06 -0.58 -20.04
N TYR A 96 19.71 0.39 -20.88
CA TYR A 96 18.38 1.02 -20.83
C TYR A 96 17.24 0.05 -21.19
N GLU A 97 17.49 -0.95 -22.05
CA GLU A 97 16.49 -1.98 -22.41
C GLU A 97 16.28 -2.94 -21.26
N VAL A 98 17.37 -3.41 -20.63
CA VAL A 98 17.30 -4.26 -19.43
C VAL A 98 16.58 -3.52 -18.29
N ASP A 99 16.88 -2.24 -18.08
CA ASP A 99 16.22 -1.42 -17.08
C ASP A 99 14.73 -1.21 -17.39
N SER A 100 14.36 -1.05 -18.67
CA SER A 100 12.96 -0.95 -19.11
C SER A 100 12.20 -2.24 -18.84
N MET A 101 12.78 -3.38 -19.22
CA MET A 101 12.17 -4.71 -18.99
C MET A 101 12.03 -5.00 -17.49
N ARG A 102 13.03 -4.66 -16.66
CA ARG A 102 12.93 -4.78 -15.20
C ARG A 102 11.75 -4.01 -14.63
N ARG A 103 11.55 -2.78 -15.08
CA ARG A 103 10.43 -1.94 -14.64
C ARG A 103 9.10 -2.58 -15.05
N GLU A 104 8.99 -3.02 -16.29
CA GLU A 104 7.77 -3.65 -16.79
C GLU A 104 7.43 -4.94 -16.02
N TYR A 105 8.40 -5.82 -15.78
CA TYR A 105 8.19 -7.01 -14.95
C TYR A 105 7.84 -6.67 -13.51
N THR A 106 8.43 -5.63 -12.95
CA THR A 106 8.11 -5.16 -11.59
C THR A 106 6.66 -4.65 -11.51
N ASP A 107 6.27 -3.81 -12.46
CA ASP A 107 4.93 -3.22 -12.51
C ASP A 107 3.86 -4.30 -12.76
N ASN A 108 4.10 -5.23 -13.69
CA ASN A 108 3.19 -6.35 -13.94
C ASN A 108 3.06 -7.29 -12.73
N TYR A 109 4.16 -7.57 -12.03
CA TYR A 109 4.12 -8.34 -10.80
C TYR A 109 3.26 -7.65 -9.73
N TYR A 110 3.46 -6.35 -9.52
CA TYR A 110 2.68 -5.61 -8.52
C TYR A 110 1.21 -5.51 -8.87
N ASN A 111 0.87 -5.24 -10.13
CA ASN A 111 -0.53 -5.24 -10.60
C ASN A 111 -1.21 -6.62 -10.43
N ALA A 112 -0.47 -7.69 -10.67
CA ALA A 112 -0.95 -9.05 -10.45
C ALA A 112 -1.20 -9.32 -8.97
N MET A 113 -0.28 -8.91 -8.10
CA MET A 113 -0.44 -9.02 -6.65
C MET A 113 -1.59 -8.16 -6.11
N ASP A 114 -1.80 -6.96 -6.64
CA ASP A 114 -2.95 -6.10 -6.32
C ASP A 114 -4.26 -6.82 -6.66
N THR A 115 -4.31 -7.43 -7.85
CA THR A 115 -5.47 -8.20 -8.28
C THR A 115 -5.74 -9.38 -7.35
N ILE A 116 -4.72 -10.18 -7.01
CA ILE A 116 -4.83 -11.31 -6.09
C ILE A 116 -5.38 -10.84 -4.74
N LEU A 117 -4.77 -9.80 -4.16
CA LEU A 117 -5.16 -9.27 -2.85
C LEU A 117 -6.57 -8.67 -2.86
N SER A 118 -6.99 -8.04 -3.95
CA SER A 118 -8.37 -7.55 -4.10
C SER A 118 -9.39 -8.69 -4.10
N VAL A 119 -9.08 -9.80 -4.77
CA VAL A 119 -9.95 -10.99 -4.85
C VAL A 119 -10.02 -11.69 -3.49
N VAL A 120 -8.88 -12.04 -2.89
CA VAL A 120 -8.87 -12.81 -1.64
C VAL A 120 -9.46 -12.05 -0.45
N SER A 121 -9.46 -10.71 -0.50
CA SER A 121 -10.03 -9.88 0.57
C SER A 121 -11.53 -9.59 0.41
N SER A 122 -12.08 -9.77 -0.80
CA SER A 122 -13.47 -9.36 -1.10
C SER A 122 -14.40 -10.53 -1.41
N GLU A 123 -13.89 -11.62 -1.97
CA GLU A 123 -14.72 -12.71 -2.47
C GLU A 123 -15.03 -13.75 -1.39
N ALA A 124 -16.31 -14.14 -1.31
CA ALA A 124 -16.82 -15.07 -0.30
C ALA A 124 -16.12 -16.44 -0.33
N GLU A 125 -15.63 -16.86 -1.51
CA GLU A 125 -14.87 -18.10 -1.67
C GLU A 125 -13.60 -18.13 -0.80
N TYR A 126 -12.95 -16.99 -0.57
CA TYR A 126 -11.71 -16.90 0.20
C TYR A 126 -11.92 -16.47 1.65
N ALA A 127 -13.13 -16.07 2.04
CA ALA A 127 -13.42 -15.44 3.32
C ALA A 127 -12.86 -16.20 4.54
N VAL A 128 -13.08 -17.52 4.62
CA VAL A 128 -12.61 -18.34 5.75
C VAL A 128 -11.07 -18.34 5.88
N LEU A 129 -10.37 -18.48 4.75
CA LEU A 129 -8.90 -18.46 4.73
C LEU A 129 -8.36 -17.05 4.95
N TRP A 130 -9.08 -16.04 4.44
CA TRP A 130 -8.74 -14.64 4.63
C TRP A 130 -8.85 -14.22 6.09
N GLU A 131 -9.92 -14.60 6.80
CA GLU A 131 -10.11 -14.31 8.22
C GLU A 131 -8.98 -14.88 9.09
N GLY A 132 -8.43 -16.04 8.73
CA GLY A 132 -7.27 -16.65 9.38
C GLY A 132 -5.92 -16.04 8.98
N SER A 133 -5.89 -15.10 8.02
CA SER A 133 -4.66 -14.49 7.53
C SER A 133 -4.11 -13.44 8.51
N ARG A 134 -2.80 -13.16 8.39
CA ARG A 134 -2.17 -12.08 9.15
C ARG A 134 -2.80 -10.71 8.87
N TRP A 135 -3.30 -10.50 7.64
CA TRP A 135 -3.85 -9.22 7.21
C TRP A 135 -5.20 -8.97 7.86
N ALA A 136 -6.09 -9.96 7.89
CA ALA A 136 -7.36 -9.84 8.60
C ALA A 136 -7.16 -9.57 10.10
N SER A 137 -6.14 -10.18 10.72
CA SER A 137 -5.80 -9.87 12.11
C SER A 137 -5.29 -8.43 12.30
N LEU A 138 -4.52 -7.90 11.35
CA LEU A 138 -4.02 -6.51 11.42
C LEU A 138 -5.13 -5.49 11.17
N LEU A 139 -6.06 -5.78 10.25
CA LEU A 139 -7.21 -4.92 9.95
C LEU A 139 -8.08 -4.61 11.16
N LYS A 140 -8.14 -5.51 12.15
CA LYS A 140 -8.86 -5.31 13.41
C LYS A 140 -8.23 -4.25 14.33
N ASN A 141 -6.97 -3.89 14.10
CA ASN A 141 -6.17 -3.03 14.98
C ASN A 141 -5.78 -1.69 14.33
N VAL A 142 -6.48 -1.31 13.27
CA VAL A 142 -6.17 -0.11 12.49
C VAL A 142 -7.45 0.69 12.22
N ARG A 143 -7.31 1.98 11.86
CA ARG A 143 -8.46 2.91 11.69
C ARG A 143 -8.87 3.10 10.23
N ILE A 144 -8.00 2.76 9.28
CA ILE A 144 -8.27 2.73 7.84
C ILE A 144 -8.26 1.26 7.42
N VAL A 145 -9.46 0.72 7.18
CA VAL A 145 -9.72 -0.72 7.06
C VAL A 145 -9.89 -1.22 5.63
N SER A 146 -9.98 -0.32 4.65
CA SER A 146 -10.13 -0.68 3.24
C SER A 146 -9.13 0.06 2.37
N CYS A 147 -8.76 -0.56 1.23
CA CYS A 147 -7.89 0.05 0.23
C CYS A 147 -8.56 1.29 -0.39
N SER A 148 -9.86 1.23 -0.68
CA SER A 148 -10.63 2.36 -1.23
C SER A 148 -10.68 3.54 -0.27
N ASP A 149 -10.84 3.28 1.04
CA ASP A 149 -10.82 4.33 2.06
C ASP A 149 -9.45 4.98 2.11
N PHE A 150 -8.38 4.19 2.09
CA PHE A 150 -7.02 4.74 2.06
C PHE A 150 -6.79 5.60 0.81
N ASP A 151 -7.17 5.10 -0.36
CA ASP A 151 -7.00 5.78 -1.66
C ASP A 151 -7.78 7.10 -1.73
N SER A 152 -8.98 7.15 -1.14
CA SER A 152 -9.76 8.40 -1.05
C SER A 152 -9.14 9.46 -0.12
N LEU A 153 -8.37 9.03 0.90
CA LEU A 153 -7.64 9.93 1.79
C LEU A 153 -6.31 10.38 1.17
N TYR A 154 -5.55 9.43 0.64
CA TYR A 154 -4.26 9.66 0.00
C TYR A 154 -4.17 8.74 -1.24
N PRO A 155 -4.15 9.29 -2.46
CA PRO A 155 -4.16 8.49 -3.68
C PRO A 155 -2.96 7.51 -3.76
N ILE A 156 -3.27 6.24 -3.97
CA ILE A 156 -2.33 5.12 -4.11
C ILE A 156 -2.64 4.25 -5.34
N ASP A 157 -3.45 4.75 -6.29
CA ASP A 157 -3.92 4.03 -7.48
C ASP A 157 -4.67 2.72 -7.15
N LEU A 158 -5.39 2.68 -6.02
CA LEU A 158 -6.02 1.45 -5.50
C LEU A 158 -5.05 0.25 -5.36
N SER A 159 -3.77 0.50 -5.08
CA SER A 159 -2.80 -0.58 -4.88
C SER A 159 -3.06 -1.34 -3.56
N TYR A 160 -3.75 -2.48 -3.67
CA TYR A 160 -4.06 -3.36 -2.55
C TYR A 160 -2.81 -3.89 -1.86
N LEU A 161 -1.76 -4.23 -2.61
CA LEU A 161 -0.48 -4.66 -2.11
C LEU A 161 0.17 -3.58 -1.27
N PHE A 162 0.21 -2.34 -1.75
CA PHE A 162 0.76 -1.23 -0.97
C PHE A 162 -0.05 -1.02 0.32
N PHE A 163 -1.38 -1.00 0.23
CA PHE A 163 -2.25 -0.90 1.39
C PHE A 163 -1.97 -2.00 2.43
N PHE A 164 -1.95 -3.28 2.02
CA PHE A 164 -1.69 -4.38 2.94
C PHE A 164 -0.27 -4.35 3.53
N ARG A 165 0.75 -4.04 2.72
CA ARG A 165 2.13 -3.91 3.19
C ARG A 165 2.32 -2.78 4.20
N THR A 166 1.47 -1.76 4.17
CA THR A 166 1.55 -0.59 5.05
C THR A 166 0.66 -0.69 6.29
N LEU A 167 -0.14 -1.76 6.46
CA LEU A 167 -0.90 -2.00 7.70
C LEU A 167 -0.03 -2.00 8.98
N PRO A 168 1.17 -2.61 9.01
CA PRO A 168 2.05 -2.51 10.17
C PRO A 168 2.49 -1.08 10.47
N PHE A 169 2.70 -0.25 9.45
CA PHE A 169 3.05 1.16 9.62
C PHE A 169 1.87 1.97 10.16
N GLN A 170 0.64 1.61 9.77
CA GLN A 170 -0.57 2.19 10.35
C GLN A 170 -0.69 1.85 11.83
N ARG A 171 -0.42 0.59 12.20
CA ARG A 171 -0.40 0.18 13.61
C ARG A 171 0.66 0.95 14.40
N GLU A 172 1.85 1.13 13.85
CA GLU A 172 2.91 1.92 14.48
C GLU A 172 2.51 3.37 14.70
N ALA A 173 1.98 4.05 13.68
CA ALA A 173 1.49 5.42 13.81
C ALA A 173 0.35 5.53 14.85
N LEU A 174 -0.50 4.51 14.96
CA LEU A 174 -1.54 4.45 15.98
C LEU A 174 -1.02 4.18 17.39
N LEU A 175 0.16 3.55 17.56
CA LEU A 175 0.77 3.46 18.89
C LEU A 175 1.23 4.84 19.40
N GLU A 176 1.63 5.73 18.49
CA GLU A 176 2.07 7.09 18.83
C GLU A 176 0.90 8.08 18.95
N HIS A 177 -0.11 7.95 18.08
CA HIS A 177 -1.18 8.95 17.93
C HIS A 177 -2.60 8.41 18.17
N GLY A 178 -2.75 7.13 18.52
CA GLY A 178 -4.05 6.45 18.65
C GLY A 178 -4.99 7.09 19.67
N ALA A 179 -4.45 7.65 20.75
CA ALA A 179 -5.24 8.32 21.78
C ALA A 179 -6.10 9.48 21.24
N ILE A 180 -5.74 10.10 20.11
CA ILE A 180 -6.56 11.13 19.47
C ILE A 180 -7.83 10.50 18.87
N PHE A 181 -7.71 9.33 18.25
CA PHE A 181 -8.85 8.59 17.70
C PHE A 181 -9.76 8.08 18.80
N ASP A 182 -9.19 7.56 19.90
CA ASP A 182 -9.98 7.09 21.04
C ASP A 182 -10.81 8.24 21.64
N ARG A 183 -10.19 9.42 21.81
CA ARG A 183 -10.89 10.63 22.27
C ARG A 183 -11.97 11.14 21.30
N LEU A 184 -11.75 11.01 19.99
CA LEU A 184 -12.76 11.35 18.98
C LEU A 184 -14.01 10.49 19.18
N GLU A 185 -13.82 9.17 19.28
CA GLU A 185 -14.90 8.20 19.46
C GLU A 185 -15.65 8.41 20.78
N GLU A 186 -14.92 8.68 21.87
CA GLU A 186 -15.50 9.00 23.18
C GLU A 186 -16.38 10.27 23.12
N LYS A 187 -15.84 11.38 22.61
CA LYS A 187 -16.57 12.67 22.58
C LYS A 187 -17.72 12.70 21.60
N GLU A 188 -17.62 11.98 20.48
CA GLU A 188 -18.73 11.84 19.54
C GLU A 188 -19.90 11.07 20.18
N THR A 189 -19.59 10.07 21.02
CA THR A 189 -20.59 9.30 21.76
C THR A 189 -21.27 10.13 22.85
N GLU A 190 -20.51 11.00 23.54
CA GLU A 190 -21.03 11.87 24.60
C GLU A 190 -21.94 12.97 24.05
N ASP A 191 -21.48 13.73 23.04
CA ASP A 191 -22.16 14.94 22.56
C ASP A 191 -22.11 15.10 21.02
N PRO A 192 -22.87 14.29 20.25
CA PRO A 192 -22.72 14.18 18.79
C PRO A 192 -23.05 15.45 17.99
N ALA A 193 -23.73 16.45 18.58
CA ALA A 193 -24.24 17.63 17.88
C ALA A 193 -23.43 18.92 18.09
N ILE A 194 -22.42 18.90 18.97
CA ILE A 194 -21.69 20.13 19.38
C ILE A 194 -20.54 20.45 18.42
N VAL A 195 -19.86 19.41 17.92
CA VAL A 195 -18.68 19.53 17.05
C VAL A 195 -18.93 18.76 15.75
N ASN A 196 -18.33 19.21 14.65
CA ASN A 196 -18.33 18.45 13.41
C ASN A 196 -17.32 17.28 13.51
N TYR A 197 -17.70 16.21 14.23
CA TYR A 197 -16.87 15.02 14.44
C TYR A 197 -16.57 14.29 13.13
N GLU A 198 -17.46 14.34 12.14
CA GLU A 198 -17.22 13.76 10.81
C GLU A 198 -16.00 14.42 10.14
N ALA A 199 -15.95 15.76 10.12
CA ALA A 199 -14.83 16.50 9.55
C ALA A 199 -13.53 16.29 10.34
N LEU A 200 -13.59 16.26 11.67
CA LEU A 200 -12.41 16.00 12.52
C LEU A 200 -11.87 14.58 12.34
N THR A 201 -12.76 13.59 12.25
CA THR A 201 -12.40 12.20 12.00
C THR A 201 -11.76 12.05 10.63
N LEU A 202 -12.32 12.69 9.60
CA LEU A 202 -11.73 12.70 8.26
C LEU A 202 -10.33 13.35 8.27
N GLN A 203 -10.16 14.48 8.97
CA GLN A 203 -8.87 15.16 9.10
C GLN A 203 -7.84 14.28 9.85
N ALA A 204 -8.24 13.60 10.92
CA ALA A 204 -7.37 12.68 11.65
C ALA A 204 -6.98 11.46 10.78
N ARG A 205 -7.93 10.88 10.04
CA ARG A 205 -7.67 9.77 9.11
C ARG A 205 -6.74 10.19 7.97
N LEU A 206 -6.89 11.38 7.42
CA LEU A 206 -5.98 11.94 6.43
C LEU A 206 -4.56 12.10 7.00
N ALA A 207 -4.43 12.62 8.22
CA ALA A 207 -3.15 12.75 8.89
C ALA A 207 -2.48 11.37 9.11
N LEU A 208 -3.26 10.37 9.52
CA LEU A 208 -2.79 8.99 9.65
C LEU A 208 -2.30 8.42 8.31
N ALA A 209 -3.04 8.61 7.22
CA ALA A 209 -2.62 8.18 5.89
C ALA A 209 -1.28 8.84 5.48
N LYS A 210 -1.10 10.14 5.75
CA LYS A 210 0.17 10.84 5.50
C LYS A 210 1.34 10.27 6.33
N LEU A 211 1.12 9.94 7.61
CA LEU A 211 2.14 9.30 8.46
C LEU A 211 2.53 7.93 7.92
N VAL A 212 1.55 7.13 7.49
CA VAL A 212 1.78 5.81 6.90
C VAL A 212 2.60 5.93 5.61
N VAL A 213 2.26 6.86 4.73
CA VAL A 213 3.04 7.11 3.50
C VAL A 213 4.44 7.61 3.84
N ALA A 214 4.61 8.48 4.84
CA ALA A 214 5.93 8.93 5.28
C ALA A 214 6.80 7.77 5.78
N LEU A 215 6.24 6.85 6.59
CA LEU A 215 6.93 5.64 7.03
C LEU A 215 7.27 4.72 5.85
N ALA A 216 6.37 4.59 4.87
CA ALA A 216 6.62 3.81 3.66
C ALA A 216 7.76 4.40 2.82
N LEU A 217 7.81 5.72 2.65
CA LEU A 217 8.88 6.41 1.90
C LEU A 217 10.27 6.22 2.50
N GLU A 218 10.37 6.02 3.82
CA GLU A 218 11.66 5.84 4.49
C GLU A 218 12.14 4.38 4.54
N ARG A 219 11.21 3.42 4.44
CA ARG A 219 11.49 2.01 4.72
C ARG A 219 11.34 1.10 3.52
N LEU A 220 10.55 1.50 2.53
CA LEU A 220 10.36 0.75 1.29
C LEU A 220 11.28 1.30 0.20
N ASP A 221 11.69 0.43 -0.71
CA ASP A 221 12.40 0.87 -1.91
C ASP A 221 11.43 1.61 -2.83
N VAL A 222 11.91 2.65 -3.51
CA VAL A 222 11.12 3.50 -4.42
C VAL A 222 10.42 2.69 -5.52
N THR A 223 10.98 1.55 -5.91
CA THR A 223 10.39 0.65 -6.90
C THR A 223 9.15 -0.08 -6.39
N GLU A 224 8.98 -0.23 -5.07
CA GLU A 224 7.83 -0.87 -4.44
C GLU A 224 6.66 0.10 -4.17
N LEU A 225 6.87 1.39 -4.42
CA LEU A 225 5.84 2.41 -4.26
C LEU A 225 4.88 2.40 -5.47
N PRO A 226 3.58 2.68 -5.25
CA PRO A 226 2.61 2.88 -6.32
C PRO A 226 3.06 3.93 -7.33
N ALA A 227 2.61 3.80 -8.58
CA ALA A 227 3.03 4.66 -9.68
C ALA A 227 2.79 6.15 -9.38
N VAL A 228 1.62 6.52 -8.86
CA VAL A 228 1.32 7.91 -8.44
C VAL A 228 2.36 8.49 -7.48
N ILE A 229 2.85 7.71 -6.51
CA ILE A 229 3.88 8.18 -5.56
C ILE A 229 5.26 8.17 -6.23
N ARG A 230 5.60 7.11 -6.96
CA ARG A 230 6.90 6.94 -7.63
C ARG A 230 7.16 8.04 -8.65
N ASN A 231 6.15 8.47 -9.39
CA ASN A 231 6.25 9.49 -10.43
C ASN A 231 6.71 10.85 -9.89
N LEU A 232 6.41 11.17 -8.62
CA LEU A 232 6.89 12.37 -7.94
C LEU A 232 8.43 12.48 -7.91
N PHE A 233 9.11 11.33 -7.97
CA PHE A 233 10.56 11.23 -7.96
C PHE A 233 11.19 11.04 -9.34
N VAL A 234 10.39 10.72 -10.36
CA VAL A 234 10.86 10.53 -11.74
C VAL A 234 10.94 11.87 -12.46
N GLU A 235 9.95 12.74 -12.30
CA GLU A 235 9.95 14.07 -12.93
C GLU A 235 11.08 14.97 -12.42
N GLN A 236 11.47 14.81 -11.14
CA GLN A 236 12.56 15.58 -10.54
C GLN A 236 13.95 15.25 -11.14
N LYS A 237 14.12 14.09 -11.79
CA LYS A 237 15.35 13.74 -12.52
C LYS A 237 15.57 14.58 -13.79
N ALA A 238 14.53 15.20 -14.35
CA ALA A 238 14.66 16.05 -15.54
C ALA A 238 15.38 17.38 -15.25
N LEU A 239 15.42 17.79 -13.98
CA LEU A 239 16.20 18.94 -13.53
C LEU A 239 17.66 18.49 -13.36
N ARG A 240 18.56 19.02 -14.21
CA ARG A 240 20.00 18.68 -14.30
C ARG A 240 20.84 19.06 -13.06
N THR A 241 20.25 19.13 -11.87
CA THR A 241 20.96 19.28 -10.60
C THR A 241 21.28 17.89 -10.05
N GLY A 242 22.26 17.78 -9.15
CA GLY A 242 22.70 16.52 -8.54
C GLY A 242 21.62 15.85 -7.69
N TYR A 243 20.61 15.28 -8.36
CA TYR A 243 19.42 14.69 -7.78
C TYR A 243 19.74 13.33 -7.17
N ASP A 244 19.66 13.25 -5.85
CA ASP A 244 19.67 11.99 -5.12
C ASP A 244 18.23 11.60 -4.72
N PRO A 245 17.65 10.53 -5.31
CA PRO A 245 16.31 10.04 -4.97
C PRO A 245 16.12 9.80 -3.46
N ALA A 246 17.18 9.41 -2.74
CA ALA A 246 17.12 9.19 -1.29
C ALA A 246 16.88 10.51 -0.52
N THR A 247 17.47 11.60 -0.98
CA THR A 247 17.25 12.93 -0.35
C THR A 247 15.85 13.46 -0.63
N ALA A 248 15.34 13.26 -1.85
CA ALA A 248 14.00 13.69 -2.24
C ALA A 248 12.90 12.92 -1.48
N THR A 249 13.05 11.60 -1.36
CA THR A 249 12.14 10.74 -0.58
C THR A 249 12.12 11.13 0.89
N ALA A 250 13.30 11.34 1.51
CA ALA A 250 13.41 11.80 2.89
C ALA A 250 12.78 13.18 3.12
N ALA A 251 12.98 14.12 2.20
CA ALA A 251 12.37 15.46 2.27
C ALA A 251 10.84 15.38 2.18
N MET A 252 10.31 14.54 1.29
CA MET A 252 8.87 14.31 1.17
C MET A 252 8.29 13.65 2.43
N ALA A 253 8.95 12.64 2.98
CA ALA A 253 8.54 11.98 4.22
C ALA A 253 8.49 12.97 5.39
N SER A 254 9.53 13.79 5.57
CA SER A 254 9.58 14.84 6.60
C SER A 254 8.44 15.85 6.46
N ARG A 255 8.17 16.30 5.23
CA ARG A 255 7.04 17.19 4.93
C ARG A 255 5.70 16.56 5.32
N LEU A 256 5.45 15.32 4.91
CA LEU A 256 4.21 14.61 5.23
C LEU A 256 4.00 14.44 6.74
N ARG A 257 5.08 14.14 7.49
CA ARG A 257 5.01 14.09 8.96
C ARG A 257 4.68 15.42 9.59
N SER A 258 5.30 16.50 9.11
CA SER A 258 5.02 17.86 9.61
C SER A 258 3.56 18.23 9.36
N GLU A 259 3.06 18.02 8.14
CA GLU A 259 1.66 18.28 7.80
C GLU A 259 0.69 17.44 8.64
N ALA A 260 1.00 16.15 8.88
CA ALA A 260 0.19 15.28 9.71
C ALA A 260 0.18 15.71 11.18
N SER A 261 1.34 16.10 11.72
CA SER A 261 1.47 16.58 13.11
C SER A 261 0.64 17.84 13.34
N VAL A 262 0.68 18.80 12.41
CA VAL A 262 -0.16 20.01 12.45
C VAL A 262 -1.65 19.65 12.36
N ALA A 263 -2.04 18.71 11.51
CA ALA A 263 -3.42 18.28 11.40
C ALA A 263 -3.93 17.62 12.69
N LEU A 264 -3.13 16.71 13.28
CA LEU A 264 -3.47 16.03 14.53
C LEU A 264 -3.51 16.98 15.73
N SER A 265 -2.60 17.96 15.81
CA SER A 265 -2.64 18.97 16.87
C SER A 265 -3.89 19.85 16.76
N THR A 266 -4.27 20.23 15.54
CA THR A 266 -5.52 20.97 15.29
C THR A 266 -6.73 20.18 15.75
N VAL A 267 -6.81 18.88 15.43
CA VAL A 267 -7.87 18.00 15.92
C VAL A 267 -7.87 17.94 17.45
N SER A 268 -6.70 17.75 18.07
CA SER A 268 -6.59 17.70 19.54
C SER A 268 -7.03 19.01 20.22
N ILE A 269 -6.77 20.16 19.62
CA ILE A 269 -7.21 21.46 20.14
C ILE A 269 -8.73 21.58 20.02
N ALA A 270 -9.29 21.26 18.85
CA ALA A 270 -10.75 21.28 18.64
C ALA A 270 -11.49 20.36 19.61
N LEU A 271 -10.89 19.22 19.96
CA LEU A 271 -11.42 18.33 20.99
C LEU A 271 -11.27 18.89 22.40
N SER A 272 -10.29 19.75 22.68
CA SER A 272 -10.09 20.33 24.02
C SER A 272 -10.96 21.57 24.25
N ASP A 273 -11.28 22.31 23.19
CA ASP A 273 -12.09 23.53 23.22
C ASP A 273 -13.61 23.26 23.35
N THR A 274 -14.04 22.00 23.44
CA THR A 274 -15.42 21.70 23.84
C THR A 274 -15.63 22.25 25.25
N PRO A 275 -16.51 23.24 25.44
CA PRO A 275 -16.69 23.83 26.76
C PRO A 275 -17.23 22.75 27.69
N ASP A 276 -16.48 22.45 28.75
CA ASP A 276 -17.07 21.84 29.93
C ASP A 276 -18.33 22.65 30.25
N ALA A 277 -19.50 22.03 30.22
CA ALA A 277 -20.76 22.60 30.70
C ALA A 277 -20.74 22.82 32.24
N GLY A 278 -19.57 23.10 32.82
CA GLY A 278 -19.30 23.40 34.23
C GLY A 278 -18.50 24.69 34.46
N GLY A 279 -18.22 25.48 33.42
CA GLY A 279 -17.66 26.82 33.58
C GLY A 279 -18.73 27.82 34.04
N SER A 280 -18.68 28.23 35.31
CA SER A 280 -19.53 29.23 35.97
C SER A 280 -19.50 30.60 35.28
N GLY A 281 -20.12 30.71 34.11
CA GLY A 281 -20.51 31.97 33.49
C GLY A 281 -21.91 32.31 33.94
N ILE A 282 -22.09 33.47 34.59
CA ILE A 282 -23.39 34.03 34.95
C ILE A 282 -24.28 34.00 33.69
N ARG A 283 -25.28 33.11 33.69
CA ARG A 283 -26.30 33.08 32.64
C ARG A 283 -27.34 34.12 33.01
N ALA A 284 -27.43 35.19 32.23
CA ALA A 284 -28.53 36.14 32.36
C ALA A 284 -29.84 35.38 32.13
N THR A 285 -30.69 35.33 33.15
CA THR A 285 -32.02 34.73 33.05
C THR A 285 -33.04 35.80 32.65
N ALA A 286 -34.20 35.40 32.12
CA ALA A 286 -35.25 36.35 31.74
C ALA A 286 -35.79 37.20 32.92
N GLU A 287 -35.39 36.88 34.16
CA GLU A 287 -35.71 37.62 35.37
C GLU A 287 -34.69 38.73 35.72
N ASP A 288 -33.54 38.78 35.03
CA ASP A 288 -32.53 39.82 35.23
C ASP A 288 -32.99 41.15 34.59
N LYS A 289 -33.74 41.92 35.37
CA LYS A 289 -34.18 43.27 34.99
C LYS A 289 -33.02 44.24 35.15
N ILE A 290 -32.59 44.83 34.03
CA ILE A 290 -31.67 45.97 34.03
C ILE A 290 -32.41 47.18 34.61
N ILE A 291 -32.08 47.55 35.84
CA ILE A 291 -32.60 48.77 36.48
C ILE A 291 -31.65 49.92 36.12
N LEU A 292 -32.07 50.79 35.21
CA LEU A 292 -31.42 52.08 35.00
C LEU A 292 -31.95 53.03 36.09
N MET A 293 -31.08 53.42 37.02
CA MET A 293 -31.40 54.45 38.01
C MET A 293 -31.41 55.84 37.35
N PRO A 294 -32.27 56.76 37.84
CA PRO A 294 -32.47 58.09 37.27
C PRO A 294 -31.27 59.04 37.47
#